data_AF-A0A966K9A8-F1
#
_entry.id   AF-A0A966K9A8-F1
#
_cell.length_a   1.000
_cell.length_b   1.000
_cell.length_c   1.000
_cell.angle_alpha   90.00
_cell.angle_beta   90.00
_cell.angle_gamma   90.00
#
_symmetry.space_group_name_H-M   'P 1'
#
loop_
_entity.id
_entity.type
_entity.pdbx_description
1 polymer ?
#
loop_
_entity_poly.entity_id
_entity_poly.type
_entity_poly.pdbx_seq_one_letter_code
_entity_poly.pdbx_strand_id
1 'polypeptide(L)'
;MSNQLERLDHLLQRLDEWMPKQLTENDWKSSVAFRWRRKDTLFGKLGFLQAVKHTSNISFGDLQHIDRQKDQIYSNTKHFVEGKPANNVLLTGARGTGKSSLIKASLNEFAAKGLRLVEVDKEHLTDLGDLTDLLANRPERFIIFCDDLSFEDGESGYKSLKSALDGSVAAQVDNILIYATSNRRHLLPEYMKDNESYRHTSDGEIHPGEVVEEKISLSERFG
;
A
#
# COMPACT_ATOMS: atom_id res chain seq x y z
N MET A 1 23.59 44.97 6.43
CA MET A 1 23.58 43.50 6.18
C MET A 1 22.75 42.73 7.20
N SER A 2 22.69 43.09 8.49
CA SER A 2 21.89 42.39 9.52
C SER A 2 20.38 42.29 9.21
N ASN A 3 19.74 43.39 8.80
CA ASN A 3 18.29 43.44 8.53
C ASN A 3 17.86 42.61 7.30
N GLN A 4 18.77 42.36 6.34
CA GLN A 4 18.47 41.47 5.20
C GLN A 4 18.56 40.00 5.60
N LEU A 5 19.51 39.64 6.47
CA LEU A 5 19.64 38.28 7.02
C LEU A 5 18.44 37.93 7.91
N GLU A 6 18.03 38.83 8.80
CA GLU A 6 16.84 38.63 9.66
C GLU A 6 15.55 38.44 8.86
N ARG A 7 15.37 39.20 7.76
CA ARG A 7 14.21 39.02 6.86
C ARG A 7 14.27 37.71 6.10
N LEU A 8 15.47 37.25 5.72
CA LEU A 8 15.66 35.97 5.06
C LEU A 8 15.32 34.81 6.00
N ASP A 9 15.80 34.87 7.24
CA ASP A 9 15.52 33.87 8.27
C ASP A 9 14.02 33.80 8.58
N HIS A 10 13.35 34.96 8.64
CA HIS A 10 11.91 35.01 8.88
C HIS A 10 11.09 34.47 7.68
N LEU A 11 11.59 34.62 6.45
CA LEU A 11 11.02 34.00 5.25
C LEU A 11 11.23 32.50 5.23
N LEU A 12 12.43 32.03 5.59
CA LEU A 12 12.76 30.61 5.68
C LEU A 12 11.91 29.91 6.74
N GLN A 13 11.72 30.52 7.92
CA GLN A 13 10.82 29.97 8.94
C GLN A 13 9.36 29.84 8.46
N ARG A 14 8.85 30.83 7.72
CA ARG A 14 7.49 30.76 7.16
C ARG A 14 7.36 29.72 6.06
N LEU A 15 8.41 29.52 5.26
CA LEU A 15 8.45 28.45 4.25
C LEU A 15 8.49 27.07 4.91
N ASP A 16 9.25 26.90 5.99
CA ASP A 16 9.31 25.66 6.77
C ASP A 16 7.96 25.30 7.39
N GLU A 17 7.16 26.27 7.81
CA GLU A 17 5.79 26.03 8.30
C GLU A 17 4.86 25.47 7.20
N TRP A 18 5.13 25.79 5.93
CA TRP A 18 4.32 25.35 4.80
C TRP A 18 4.80 24.03 4.22
N MET A 19 6.06 23.66 4.44
CA MET A 19 6.59 22.37 4.06
C MET A 19 6.09 21.24 4.98
N PRO A 20 5.75 20.06 4.45
CA PRO A 20 5.53 18.90 5.29
C PRO A 20 6.82 18.53 6.01
N LYS A 21 6.71 18.28 7.32
CA LYS A 21 7.85 17.87 8.14
C LYS A 21 8.27 16.46 7.76
N GLN A 22 9.55 16.26 7.45
CA GLN A 22 10.12 14.94 7.28
C GLN A 22 10.12 14.20 8.62
N LEU A 23 9.92 12.88 8.58
CA LEU A 23 10.00 12.04 9.77
C LEU A 23 11.42 12.03 10.32
N THR A 24 11.55 12.27 11.61
CA THR A 24 12.81 12.16 12.34
C THR A 24 13.05 10.72 12.79
N GLU A 25 14.28 10.38 13.15
CA GLU A 25 14.60 9.08 13.76
C GLU A 25 13.79 8.80 15.03
N ASN A 26 13.38 9.84 15.77
CA ASN A 26 12.50 9.66 16.92
C ASN A 26 11.07 9.30 16.52
N ASP A 27 10.57 9.81 15.38
CA ASP A 27 9.25 9.42 14.88
C ASP A 27 9.23 7.94 14.47
N TRP A 28 10.30 7.46 13.81
CA TRP A 28 10.47 6.05 13.45
C TRP A 28 10.55 5.10 14.64
N LYS A 29 11.14 5.56 15.76
CA LYS A 29 11.23 4.80 17.01
C LYS A 29 9.95 4.83 17.83
N SER A 30 9.22 5.94 17.81
CA SER A 30 8.02 6.13 18.64
C SER A 30 6.72 5.68 17.97
N SER A 31 6.73 5.49 16.64
CA SER A 31 5.54 5.11 15.87
C SER A 31 5.79 3.84 15.07
N VAL A 32 4.80 2.95 15.07
CA VAL A 32 4.84 1.70 14.31
C VAL A 32 3.98 1.75 13.04
N ALA A 33 3.15 2.78 12.92
CA ALA A 33 2.28 3.01 11.78
C ALA A 33 2.45 4.42 11.24
N PHE A 34 2.35 4.55 9.92
CA PHE A 34 2.46 5.78 9.18
C PHE A 34 1.37 5.84 8.12
N ARG A 35 1.09 7.05 7.63
CA ARG A 35 0.19 7.28 6.51
C ARG A 35 0.88 8.16 5.48
N TRP A 36 0.82 7.75 4.22
CA TRP A 36 1.24 8.59 3.11
C TRP A 36 0.18 9.65 2.83
N ARG A 37 0.59 10.90 2.79
CA ARG A 37 -0.28 12.06 2.54
C ARG A 37 0.33 12.95 1.49
N ARG A 38 -0.52 13.69 0.79
CA ARG A 38 -0.11 14.82 -0.04
C ARG A 38 -0.50 16.13 0.64
N LYS A 39 0.38 17.12 0.51
CA LYS A 39 0.11 18.51 0.90
C LYS A 39 0.31 19.41 -0.31
N ASP A 40 -0.62 20.33 -0.52
CA ASP A 40 -0.43 21.41 -1.48
C ASP A 40 0.62 22.39 -0.92
N THR A 41 1.67 22.64 -1.70
CA THR A 41 2.76 23.56 -1.37
C THR A 41 2.92 24.59 -2.49
N LEU A 42 3.75 25.62 -2.26
CA LEU A 42 4.09 26.62 -3.27
C LEU A 42 4.77 26.02 -4.52
N PHE A 43 5.36 24.83 -4.40
CA PHE A 43 6.06 24.12 -5.49
C PHE A 43 5.22 22.97 -6.08
N GLY A 44 3.93 22.91 -5.76
CA GLY A 44 3.02 21.84 -6.19
C GLY A 44 2.68 20.88 -5.06
N LYS A 45 2.20 19.69 -5.42
CA LYS A 45 1.81 18.66 -4.46
C LYS A 45 3.03 17.86 -4.02
N LEU A 46 3.30 17.85 -2.72
CA LEU A 46 4.39 17.07 -2.14
C LEU A 46 3.84 15.92 -1.30
N GLY A 47 4.30 14.71 -1.59
CA GLY A 47 4.04 13.52 -0.78
C GLY A 47 4.92 13.48 0.46
N PHE A 48 4.37 13.04 1.59
CA PHE A 48 5.11 12.89 2.84
C PHE A 48 4.50 11.80 3.72
N LEU A 49 5.33 11.19 4.56
CA LEU A 49 4.88 10.27 5.60
C LEU A 49 4.51 11.00 6.88
N GLN A 50 3.35 10.65 7.42
CA GLN A 50 2.86 11.13 8.70
C GLN A 50 2.78 9.97 9.70
N ALA A 51 3.39 10.14 10.87
CA ALA A 51 3.27 9.17 11.96
C ALA A 51 1.83 9.08 12.50
N VAL A 52 1.34 7.86 12.68
CA VAL A 52 0.02 7.57 13.24
C VAL A 52 0.16 7.35 14.75
N LYS A 53 -0.36 8.28 15.55
CA LYS A 53 -0.22 8.28 17.01
C LYS A 53 -1.06 7.21 17.72
N HIS A 54 -2.16 6.78 17.11
CA HIS A 54 -3.10 5.86 17.71
C HIS A 54 -3.37 4.71 16.75
N THR A 55 -2.83 3.53 17.07
CA THR A 55 -3.14 2.28 16.37
C THR A 55 -4.25 1.54 17.10
N SER A 56 -5.02 0.73 16.36
CA SER A 56 -6.03 -0.15 16.94
C SER A 56 -5.35 -1.25 17.75
N ASN A 57 -5.82 -1.55 18.96
CA ASN A 57 -5.26 -2.61 19.82
C ASN A 57 -5.87 -4.00 19.54
N ILE A 58 -6.08 -4.35 18.27
CA ILE A 58 -6.67 -5.62 17.86
C ILE A 58 -5.62 -6.73 17.78
N SER A 59 -5.93 -7.91 18.28
CA SER A 59 -5.10 -9.11 18.18
C SER A 59 -5.71 -10.12 17.20
N PHE A 60 -4.91 -11.11 16.78
CA PHE A 60 -5.43 -12.22 15.98
C PHE A 60 -6.50 -13.04 16.71
N GLY A 61 -6.47 -13.06 18.06
CA GLY A 61 -7.45 -13.76 18.90
C GLY A 61 -8.82 -13.09 18.94
N ASP A 62 -8.91 -11.78 18.70
CA ASP A 62 -10.17 -11.03 18.69
C ASP A 62 -10.99 -11.27 17.41
N LEU A 63 -10.31 -11.70 16.35
CA LEU A 63 -10.93 -12.03 15.09
C LEU A 63 -11.55 -13.44 15.19
N GLN A 64 -12.80 -13.63 14.81
CA GLN A 64 -13.48 -14.93 14.92
C GLN A 64 -13.95 -15.40 13.54
N HIS A 65 -14.04 -16.72 13.35
CA HIS A 65 -14.55 -17.36 12.11
C HIS A 65 -13.74 -17.11 10.83
N ILE A 66 -12.46 -16.73 10.94
CA ILE A 66 -11.55 -16.48 9.80
C ILE A 66 -10.19 -17.17 9.97
N ASP A 67 -10.16 -18.31 10.66
CA ASP A 67 -8.91 -18.94 11.12
C ASP A 67 -7.95 -19.28 9.97
N ARG A 68 -8.48 -19.76 8.84
CA ARG A 68 -7.66 -20.03 7.64
C ARG A 68 -6.93 -18.77 7.16
N GLN A 69 -7.64 -17.66 7.02
CA GLN A 69 -7.03 -16.39 6.58
C GLN A 69 -6.04 -15.88 7.63
N LYS A 70 -6.32 -16.04 8.92
CA LYS A 70 -5.37 -15.68 9.98
C LYS A 70 -4.08 -16.46 9.87
N ASP A 71 -4.14 -17.78 9.75
CA ASP A 71 -2.95 -18.63 9.71
C ASP A 71 -2.07 -18.30 8.51
N GLN A 72 -2.69 -18.07 7.35
CA GLN A 72 -1.98 -17.65 6.14
C GLN A 72 -1.28 -16.30 6.31
N ILE A 73 -2.00 -15.28 6.81
CA ILE A 73 -1.43 -13.94 7.02
C ILE A 73 -0.36 -13.97 8.12
N TYR A 74 -0.62 -14.66 9.22
CA TYR A 74 0.34 -14.80 10.31
C TYR A 74 1.63 -15.44 9.81
N SER A 75 1.54 -16.56 9.09
CA SER A 75 2.72 -17.25 8.56
C SER A 75 3.48 -16.39 7.55
N ASN A 76 2.77 -15.74 6.63
CA ASN A 76 3.38 -14.87 5.61
C ASN A 76 4.10 -13.67 6.25
N THR A 77 3.43 -12.96 7.16
CA THR A 77 4.03 -11.81 7.86
C THR A 77 5.16 -12.24 8.78
N LYS A 78 5.07 -13.41 9.43
CA LYS A 78 6.17 -13.97 10.21
C LYS A 78 7.40 -14.23 9.34
N HIS A 79 7.22 -14.89 8.20
CA HIS A 79 8.31 -15.12 7.26
C HIS A 79 8.96 -13.82 6.80
N PHE A 80 8.13 -12.85 6.41
CA PHE A 80 8.62 -11.54 5.99
C PHE A 80 9.48 -10.89 7.07
N VAL A 81 8.99 -10.86 8.31
CA VAL A 81 9.70 -10.25 9.45
C VAL A 81 11.01 -10.96 9.77
N GLU A 82 11.05 -12.28 9.58
CA GLU A 82 12.25 -13.12 9.72
C GLU A 82 13.21 -13.05 8.52
N GLY A 83 12.89 -12.28 7.48
CA GLY A 83 13.70 -12.19 6.25
C GLY A 83 13.63 -13.41 5.34
N LYS A 84 12.55 -14.19 5.46
CA LYS A 84 12.23 -15.30 4.57
C LYS A 84 11.30 -14.81 3.44
N PRO A 85 11.22 -15.56 2.32
CA PRO A 85 10.28 -15.26 1.25
C PRO A 85 8.84 -15.14 1.77
N ALA A 86 8.15 -14.10 1.30
CA ALA A 86 6.78 -13.78 1.64
C ALA A 86 6.10 -13.08 0.45
N ASN A 87 4.78 -13.21 0.37
CA ASN A 87 3.99 -12.74 -0.75
C ASN A 87 3.32 -11.39 -0.45
N ASN A 88 3.08 -10.61 -1.50
CA ASN A 88 2.08 -9.54 -1.47
C ASN A 88 0.70 -10.18 -1.27
N VAL A 89 -0.17 -9.51 -0.50
CA VAL A 89 -1.47 -10.05 -0.10
C VAL A 89 -2.61 -9.19 -0.62
N LEU A 90 -3.62 -9.83 -1.20
CA LEU A 90 -4.93 -9.22 -1.47
C LEU A 90 -6.03 -9.96 -0.69
N LEU A 91 -6.63 -9.28 0.28
CA LEU A 91 -7.78 -9.77 1.02
C LEU A 91 -9.08 -9.32 0.33
N THR A 92 -9.84 -10.25 -0.23
CA THR A 92 -11.15 -9.96 -0.85
C THR A 92 -12.32 -10.45 0.02
N GLY A 93 -13.47 -9.79 -0.09
CA GLY A 93 -14.70 -10.21 0.59
C GLY A 93 -15.61 -9.05 0.96
N ALA A 94 -16.80 -9.31 1.48
CA ALA A 94 -17.77 -8.27 1.83
C ALA A 94 -17.25 -7.28 2.91
N ARG A 95 -17.87 -6.10 3.00
CA ARG A 95 -17.61 -5.13 4.07
C ARG A 95 -17.92 -5.74 5.44
N GLY A 96 -17.13 -5.39 6.46
CA GLY A 96 -17.33 -5.89 7.83
C GLY A 96 -16.77 -7.28 8.12
N THR A 97 -16.07 -7.92 7.19
CA THR A 97 -15.46 -9.26 7.36
C THR A 97 -14.12 -9.27 8.09
N GLY A 98 -13.67 -8.13 8.62
CA GLY A 98 -12.43 -8.05 9.41
C GLY A 98 -11.12 -8.01 8.62
N LYS A 99 -11.15 -7.76 7.30
CA LYS A 99 -9.95 -7.72 6.44
C LYS A 99 -8.89 -6.70 6.92
N SER A 100 -9.28 -5.44 7.10
CA SER A 100 -8.38 -4.39 7.58
C SER A 100 -7.97 -4.63 9.04
N SER A 101 -8.84 -5.27 9.82
CA SER A 101 -8.54 -5.69 11.20
C SER A 101 -7.45 -6.77 11.26
N LEU A 102 -7.41 -7.68 10.29
CA LEU A 102 -6.39 -8.72 10.20
C LEU A 102 -4.99 -8.13 9.95
N ILE A 103 -4.91 -7.11 9.12
CA ILE A 103 -3.66 -6.38 8.84
C ILE A 103 -3.21 -5.60 10.08
N LYS A 104 -4.14 -4.96 10.79
CA LYS A 104 -3.85 -4.27 12.06
C LYS A 104 -3.40 -5.24 13.15
N ALA A 105 -3.99 -6.43 13.23
CA ALA A 105 -3.55 -7.49 14.14
C ALA A 105 -2.13 -7.96 13.82
N SER A 106 -1.81 -8.08 12.53
CA SER A 106 -0.45 -8.39 12.07
C SER A 106 0.56 -7.34 12.51
N LEU A 107 0.23 -6.05 12.38
CA LEU A 107 1.08 -4.97 12.88
C LEU A 107 1.35 -5.13 14.38
N ASN A 108 0.30 -5.33 15.19
CA ASN A 108 0.46 -5.42 16.64
C ASN A 108 1.32 -6.63 17.08
N GLU A 109 1.15 -7.77 16.42
CA GLU A 109 1.91 -8.99 16.70
C GLU A 109 3.41 -8.84 16.38
N PHE A 110 3.74 -8.14 15.29
CA PHE A 110 5.10 -8.12 14.75
C PHE A 110 5.81 -6.76 14.86
N ALA A 111 5.17 -5.71 15.37
CA ALA A 111 5.76 -4.37 15.51
C ALA A 111 7.04 -4.38 16.37
N ALA A 112 7.03 -5.13 17.46
CA ALA A 112 8.20 -5.31 18.33
C ALA A 112 9.38 -6.04 17.64
N LYS A 113 9.10 -6.74 16.54
CA LYS A 113 10.09 -7.44 15.70
C LYS A 113 10.52 -6.61 14.49
N GLY A 114 10.20 -5.31 14.45
CA GLY A 114 10.63 -4.40 13.40
C GLY A 114 9.64 -4.20 12.26
N LEU A 115 8.42 -4.77 12.34
CA LEU A 115 7.37 -4.49 11.37
C LEU A 115 6.85 -3.05 11.52
N ARG A 116 6.59 -2.40 10.39
CA ARG A 116 5.94 -1.09 10.29
C ARG A 116 4.83 -1.15 9.25
N LEU A 117 3.77 -0.38 9.47
CA LEU A 117 2.64 -0.28 8.54
C LEU A 117 2.63 1.11 7.92
N VAL A 118 2.50 1.18 6.60
CA VAL A 118 2.33 2.44 5.87
C VAL A 118 1.02 2.40 5.11
N GLU A 119 0.04 3.17 5.57
CA GLU A 119 -1.25 3.28 4.89
C GLU A 119 -1.17 4.25 3.70
N VAL A 120 -1.64 3.81 2.54
CA VAL A 120 -1.69 4.59 1.31
C VAL A 120 -3.11 4.60 0.76
N ASP A 121 -3.70 5.78 0.65
CA ASP A 121 -5.01 5.97 0.01
C ASP A 121 -4.92 5.63 -1.49
N LYS A 122 -5.99 5.08 -2.08
CA LYS A 122 -5.99 4.66 -3.50
C LYS A 122 -5.57 5.78 -4.47
N GLU A 123 -5.93 7.01 -4.13
CA GLU A 123 -5.66 8.22 -4.92
C GLU A 123 -4.17 8.59 -4.98
N HIS A 124 -3.37 8.01 -4.08
CA HIS A 124 -1.93 8.26 -3.96
C HIS A 124 -1.08 7.07 -4.42
N LEU A 125 -1.67 6.05 -5.05
CA LEU A 125 -0.92 4.88 -5.54
C LEU A 125 0.09 5.21 -6.64
N THR A 126 -0.03 6.35 -7.29
CA THR A 126 0.98 6.85 -8.24
C THR A 126 2.33 7.12 -7.58
N ASP A 127 2.35 7.32 -6.26
CA ASP A 127 3.55 7.65 -5.49
C ASP A 127 4.24 6.40 -4.93
N LEU A 128 3.75 5.20 -5.27
CA LEU A 128 4.30 3.95 -4.73
C LEU A 128 5.79 3.81 -5.02
N GLY A 129 6.26 4.21 -6.20
CA GLY A 129 7.69 4.18 -6.54
C GLY A 129 8.53 5.05 -5.60
N ASP A 130 8.16 6.33 -5.46
CA ASP A 130 8.85 7.27 -4.57
C ASP A 130 8.79 6.80 -3.11
N LEU A 131 7.65 6.25 -2.69
CA LEU A 131 7.48 5.70 -1.35
C LEU A 131 8.36 4.46 -1.13
N THR A 132 8.46 3.56 -2.10
CA THR A 132 9.32 2.38 -2.00
C THR A 132 10.79 2.78 -1.90
N ASP A 133 11.23 3.76 -2.68
CA ASP A 133 12.62 4.26 -2.64
C ASP A 133 12.95 4.92 -1.29
N LEU A 134 11.99 5.66 -0.73
CA LEU A 134 12.14 6.27 0.60
C LEU A 134 12.29 5.22 1.71
N LEU A 135 11.60 4.08 1.59
CA LEU A 135 11.59 3.02 2.60
C LEU A 135 12.72 1.98 2.42
N ALA A 136 13.27 1.83 1.21
CA ALA A 136 14.21 0.77 0.87
C ALA A 136 15.50 0.76 1.71
N ASN A 137 15.98 1.94 2.10
CA ASN A 137 17.22 2.08 2.87
C ASN A 137 17.03 1.96 4.38
N ARG A 138 15.79 1.69 4.84
CA ARG A 138 15.48 1.63 6.27
C ARG A 138 15.63 0.20 6.82
N PRO A 139 16.11 0.05 8.07
CA PRO A 139 16.32 -1.28 8.67
C PRO A 139 15.00 -1.98 9.04
N GLU A 140 13.90 -1.25 9.17
CA GLU A 140 12.58 -1.82 9.42
C GLU A 140 12.02 -2.55 8.19
N ARG A 141 11.00 -3.36 8.43
CA ARG A 141 10.23 -4.04 7.38
C ARG A 141 8.85 -3.43 7.28
N PHE A 142 8.41 -3.12 6.07
CA PHE A 142 7.21 -2.34 5.80
C PHE A 142 6.14 -3.18 5.12
N ILE A 143 4.93 -3.12 5.65
CA ILE A 143 3.73 -3.42 4.89
C ILE A 143 3.16 -2.10 4.40
N ILE A 144 3.17 -1.89 3.08
CA ILE A 144 2.38 -0.85 2.45
C ILE A 144 0.94 -1.38 2.36
N PHE A 145 0.02 -0.68 3.01
CA PHE A 145 -1.36 -1.09 3.13
C PHE A 145 -2.30 -0.16 2.37
N CYS A 146 -3.09 -0.71 1.45
CA CYS A 146 -4.18 0.00 0.79
C CYS A 146 -5.54 -0.59 1.16
N ASP A 147 -6.40 0.20 1.79
CA ASP A 147 -7.75 -0.24 2.20
C ASP A 147 -8.78 0.06 1.10
N ASP A 148 -9.74 -0.85 0.92
CA ASP A 148 -10.83 -0.78 -0.07
C ASP A 148 -10.34 -0.49 -1.51
N LEU A 149 -9.31 -1.22 -1.93
CA LEU A 149 -8.73 -1.14 -3.25
C LEU A 149 -9.75 -1.56 -4.32
N SER A 150 -10.17 -0.60 -5.13
CA SER A 150 -10.93 -0.80 -6.34
C SER A 150 -10.68 0.38 -7.29
N PHE A 151 -10.56 0.07 -8.57
CA PHE A 151 -10.27 1.03 -9.62
C PHE A 151 -11.49 1.25 -10.50
N GLU A 152 -11.54 2.41 -11.13
CA GLU A 152 -12.40 2.70 -12.27
C GLU A 152 -11.56 2.72 -13.56
N ASP A 153 -12.22 2.63 -14.72
CA ASP A 153 -11.53 2.68 -16.00
C ASP A 153 -10.75 4.00 -16.16
N GLY A 154 -9.47 3.91 -16.51
CA GLY A 154 -8.59 5.06 -16.69
C GLY A 154 -7.89 5.55 -15.43
N GLU A 155 -8.12 4.94 -14.25
CA GLU A 155 -7.35 5.29 -13.05
C GLU A 155 -5.87 4.87 -13.17
N SER A 156 -4.94 5.83 -13.06
CA SER A 156 -3.49 5.60 -13.18
C SER A 156 -2.90 4.79 -12.01
N GLY A 157 -3.61 4.72 -10.88
CA GLY A 157 -3.21 3.92 -9.72
C GLY A 157 -3.05 2.44 -10.03
N TYR A 158 -3.84 1.90 -10.96
CA TYR A 158 -3.74 0.50 -11.42
C TYR A 158 -2.35 0.19 -12.00
N LYS A 159 -1.87 1.03 -12.92
CA LYS A 159 -0.57 0.83 -13.59
C LYS A 159 0.59 0.91 -12.60
N SER A 160 0.47 1.84 -11.64
CA SER A 160 1.49 2.06 -10.60
C SER A 160 1.57 0.86 -9.65
N LEU A 161 0.42 0.34 -9.21
CA LEU A 161 0.35 -0.86 -8.38
C LEU A 161 0.87 -2.10 -9.13
N LYS A 162 0.46 -2.30 -10.39
CA LYS A 162 0.97 -3.39 -11.24
C LYS A 162 2.49 -3.33 -11.34
N SER A 163 3.04 -2.17 -11.68
CA SER A 163 4.49 -1.95 -11.75
C SER A 163 5.21 -2.29 -10.44
N ALA A 164 4.63 -1.91 -9.30
CA ALA A 164 5.20 -2.19 -7.98
C ALA A 164 5.16 -3.70 -7.63
N LEU A 165 4.11 -4.41 -8.01
CA LEU A 165 4.00 -5.86 -7.82
C LEU A 165 4.91 -6.65 -8.78
N ASP A 166 5.16 -6.12 -9.98
CA ASP A 166 5.99 -6.75 -11.01
C ASP A 166 7.49 -6.60 -10.72
N GLY A 167 7.86 -5.68 -9.84
CA GLY A 167 9.26 -5.30 -9.61
C GLY A 167 9.92 -4.70 -10.86
N SER A 168 9.13 -4.14 -11.79
CA SER A 168 9.58 -3.85 -13.17
C SER A 168 10.38 -2.56 -13.33
N VAL A 169 10.62 -1.80 -12.25
CA VAL A 169 11.43 -0.56 -12.29
C VAL A 169 12.34 -0.41 -11.07
N ALA A 170 11.85 -0.69 -9.87
CA ALA A 170 12.65 -0.81 -8.66
C ALA A 170 12.80 -2.30 -8.36
N ALA A 171 14.03 -2.79 -8.17
CA ALA A 171 14.28 -4.15 -7.70
C ALA A 171 13.35 -4.45 -6.52
N GLN A 172 12.73 -5.63 -6.51
CA GLN A 172 11.84 -6.05 -5.44
C GLN A 172 12.56 -5.83 -4.10
N VAL A 173 12.07 -4.85 -3.34
CA VAL A 173 12.77 -4.40 -2.14
C VAL A 173 12.46 -5.40 -1.03
N ASP A 174 13.47 -6.11 -0.54
CA ASP A 174 13.33 -7.22 0.42
C ASP A 174 12.69 -6.83 1.77
N ASN A 175 12.61 -5.54 2.07
CA ASN A 175 11.99 -5.01 3.28
C ASN A 175 10.59 -4.41 3.04
N ILE A 176 9.94 -4.65 1.89
CA ILE A 176 8.60 -4.12 1.59
C ILE A 176 7.67 -5.24 1.09
N LEU A 177 6.45 -5.29 1.64
CA LEU A 177 5.31 -6.02 1.09
C LEU A 177 4.12 -5.09 0.87
N ILE A 178 3.30 -5.41 -0.14
CA ILE A 178 2.04 -4.73 -0.41
C ILE A 178 0.89 -5.61 0.06
N TYR A 179 0.13 -5.09 1.02
CA TYR A 179 -1.13 -5.68 1.46
C TYR A 179 -2.28 -4.79 0.99
N ALA A 180 -3.32 -5.38 0.44
CA ALA A 180 -4.51 -4.65 0.04
C ALA A 180 -5.77 -5.36 0.54
N THR A 181 -6.82 -4.60 0.84
CA THR A 181 -8.18 -5.15 0.97
C THR A 181 -9.01 -4.73 -0.22
N SER A 182 -9.96 -5.56 -0.65
CA SER A 182 -10.97 -5.16 -1.62
C SER A 182 -12.33 -5.72 -1.22
N ASN A 183 -13.37 -4.92 -1.47
CA ASN A 183 -14.74 -5.41 -1.41
C ASN A 183 -15.20 -6.07 -2.71
N ARG A 184 -14.39 -5.98 -3.78
CA ARG A 184 -14.63 -6.62 -5.07
C ARG A 184 -13.70 -7.82 -5.23
N ARG A 185 -14.15 -8.83 -5.98
CA ARG A 185 -13.30 -9.98 -6.34
C ARG A 185 -12.24 -9.57 -7.37
N HIS A 186 -12.63 -8.72 -8.31
CA HIS A 186 -11.77 -8.13 -9.33
C HIS A 186 -11.54 -6.66 -8.99
N LEU A 187 -10.28 -6.21 -9.05
CA LEU A 187 -9.90 -4.84 -8.71
C LEU A 187 -10.40 -3.81 -9.74
N LEU A 188 -10.63 -4.24 -10.97
CA LEU A 188 -11.22 -3.45 -12.05
C LEU A 188 -12.66 -3.90 -12.32
N PRO A 189 -13.56 -3.00 -12.77
CA PRO A 189 -14.94 -3.35 -13.11
C PRO A 189 -14.95 -4.26 -14.34
N GLU A 190 -15.87 -5.23 -14.37
CA GLU A 190 -16.17 -6.03 -15.56
C GLU A 190 -17.44 -5.45 -16.21
N TYR A 191 -17.34 -4.97 -17.45
CA TYR A 191 -18.51 -4.54 -18.21
C TYR A 191 -19.03 -5.69 -19.07
N MET A 192 -20.35 -5.81 -19.24
CA MET A 192 -20.95 -6.81 -20.12
C MET A 192 -20.45 -6.72 -21.56
N LYS A 193 -20.02 -5.54 -22.01
CA LYS A 193 -19.39 -5.33 -23.33
C LYS A 193 -17.98 -5.92 -23.42
N ASP A 194 -17.25 -6.00 -22.31
CA ASP A 194 -15.97 -6.71 -22.26
C ASP A 194 -16.21 -8.20 -22.49
N ASN A 195 -17.39 -8.71 -22.10
CA ASN A 195 -17.83 -10.08 -22.38
C ASN A 195 -18.27 -10.32 -23.84
N GLU A 196 -18.53 -9.27 -24.61
CA GLU A 196 -18.83 -9.39 -26.06
C GLU A 196 -17.55 -9.58 -26.89
N SER A 197 -16.38 -9.30 -26.32
CA SER A 197 -15.07 -9.49 -26.98
C SER A 197 -14.56 -10.93 -26.93
N TYR A 198 -15.29 -11.84 -26.27
CA TYR A 198 -14.98 -13.26 -26.24
C TYR A 198 -15.09 -13.84 -27.65
N ARG A 199 -13.95 -14.13 -28.26
CA ARG A 199 -13.90 -14.80 -29.56
C ARG A 199 -13.98 -16.30 -29.31
N HIS A 200 -15.06 -16.92 -29.77
CA HIS A 200 -15.10 -18.36 -29.96
C HIS A 200 -14.08 -18.73 -31.05
N THR A 201 -13.04 -19.47 -30.70
CA THR A 201 -12.22 -20.14 -31.72
C THR A 201 -12.99 -21.33 -32.29
N SER A 202 -12.64 -21.77 -33.50
CA SER A 202 -13.33 -22.86 -34.21
C SER A 202 -13.31 -24.21 -33.47
N ASP A 203 -12.49 -24.33 -32.42
CA ASP A 203 -12.35 -25.54 -31.60
C ASP A 203 -13.15 -25.47 -30.28
N GLY A 204 -13.97 -24.43 -30.09
CA GLY A 204 -14.86 -24.29 -28.93
C GLY A 204 -14.19 -23.70 -27.68
N GLU A 205 -12.92 -23.29 -27.77
CA GLU A 205 -12.23 -22.60 -26.67
C GLU A 205 -12.65 -21.13 -26.59
N ILE A 206 -13.01 -20.72 -25.38
CA ILE A 206 -13.46 -19.38 -25.03
C ILE A 206 -12.23 -18.60 -24.57
N HIS A 207 -11.70 -17.69 -25.40
CA HIS A 207 -10.63 -16.77 -25.00
C HIS A 207 -11.22 -15.46 -24.48
N PRO A 208 -10.92 -15.05 -23.23
CA PRO A 208 -11.24 -13.72 -22.74
C PRO A 208 -10.55 -12.66 -23.62
N GLY A 209 -11.20 -11.53 -23.89
CA GLY A 209 -10.55 -10.43 -24.60
C GLY A 209 -9.36 -9.86 -23.81
N GLU A 210 -8.37 -9.27 -24.50
CA GLU A 210 -7.13 -8.72 -23.91
C GLU A 210 -7.38 -7.82 -22.67
N VAL A 211 -8.50 -7.09 -22.65
CA VAL A 211 -8.92 -6.23 -21.54
C VAL A 211 -9.30 -7.03 -20.29
N VAL A 212 -9.90 -8.21 -20.43
CA VAL A 212 -10.27 -9.09 -19.31
C VAL A 212 -9.04 -9.80 -18.76
N GLU A 213 -8.12 -10.25 -19.62
CA GLU A 213 -6.84 -10.83 -19.20
C GLU A 213 -6.01 -9.82 -18.39
N GLU A 214 -5.98 -8.55 -18.80
CA GLU A 214 -5.24 -7.52 -18.06
C GLU A 214 -5.84 -7.28 -16.66
N LYS A 215 -7.17 -7.36 -16.51
CA LYS A 215 -7.89 -7.20 -15.24
C LYS A 215 -7.61 -8.36 -14.26
N ILE A 216 -7.53 -9.59 -14.77
CA ILE A 216 -7.23 -10.78 -13.98
C ILE A 216 -5.76 -10.80 -13.56
N SER A 217 -4.86 -10.42 -14.48
CA SER A 217 -3.41 -10.48 -14.26
C SER A 217 -2.90 -9.72 -13.03
N LEU A 218 -3.58 -8.64 -12.62
CA LEU A 218 -3.18 -7.90 -11.42
C LEU A 218 -3.48 -8.67 -10.14
N SER A 219 -4.64 -9.32 -10.08
CA SER A 219 -5.07 -10.04 -8.88
C SER A 219 -4.21 -11.29 -8.65
N GLU A 220 -3.75 -11.92 -9.73
CA GLU A 220 -2.87 -13.11 -9.69
C GLU A 220 -1.45 -12.81 -9.21
N ARG A 221 -1.04 -11.55 -9.18
CA ARG A 221 0.28 -11.12 -8.65
C ARG A 221 0.32 -11.01 -7.14
N PHE A 222 -0.85 -11.10 -6.49
CA PHE A 222 -0.96 -11.37 -5.07
C PHE A 222 -0.92 -12.88 -4.85
N GLY A 223 -0.16 -13.32 -3.85
CA GLY A 223 0.09 -14.74 -3.57
C GLY A 223 -0.55 -15.26 -2.29
#